data_AF-A0A1G8GHW3-F1
#
_entry.id   AF-A0A1G8GHW3-F1
#
_cell.length_a   1.000
_cell.length_b   1.000
_cell.length_c   1.000
_cell.angle_alpha   90.00
_cell.angle_beta   90.00
_cell.angle_gamma   90.00
#
_symmetry.space_group_name_H-M   'P 1'
#
loop_
_entity.id
_entity.type
_entity.pdbx_description
1 polymer ?
#
loop_
_entity_poly.entity_id
_entity_poly.type
_entity_poly.pdbx_seq_one_letter_code
_entity_poly.pdbx_strand_id
1 'polypeptide(L)'
;MTEQSDLFGAPPQPLRGRHYVRPRGYAGTPGRGPAGAACRTCRHLARVECAKTYLKCGLARERWTGGRASDVLAGSPACQFWEAPS
;
A
#
# COMPACT_ATOMS: atom_id res chain seq x y z
N MET A 1 -27.86 7.22 -49.25
CA MET A 1 -26.49 7.57 -48.84
C MET A 1 -26.58 8.67 -47.80
N THR A 2 -26.70 8.33 -46.51
CA THR A 2 -26.15 9.16 -45.41
C THR A 2 -25.85 8.21 -44.26
N GLU A 3 -24.64 7.68 -44.30
CA GLU A 3 -24.01 6.95 -43.20
C GLU A 3 -23.74 7.99 -42.10
N GLN A 4 -24.48 7.92 -41.01
CA GLN A 4 -24.28 8.79 -39.85
C GLN A 4 -23.42 8.02 -38.87
N SER A 5 -22.10 8.15 -39.03
CA SER A 5 -21.13 7.63 -38.06
C SER A 5 -21.33 8.37 -36.74
N ASP A 6 -21.57 7.63 -35.66
CA ASP A 6 -21.65 8.15 -34.31
C ASP A 6 -20.45 9.05 -33.97
N LEU A 7 -20.70 10.36 -33.90
CA LEU A 7 -19.72 11.42 -33.57
C LEU A 7 -19.18 11.36 -32.13
N PHE A 8 -19.80 10.53 -31.29
CA PHE A 8 -19.40 10.29 -29.90
C PHE A 8 -19.05 8.81 -29.79
N GLY A 9 -17.77 8.49 -30.00
CA GLY A 9 -17.26 7.12 -29.92
C GLY A 9 -17.78 6.37 -28.69
N ALA A 10 -17.96 5.05 -28.84
CA ALA A 10 -18.52 4.17 -27.82
C ALA A 10 -18.08 4.56 -26.40
N PRO A 11 -19.01 4.57 -25.41
CA PRO A 11 -18.66 4.98 -24.05
C PRO A 11 -17.48 4.12 -23.57
N PRO A 12 -16.46 4.73 -22.95
CA PRO A 12 -15.33 3.97 -22.44
C PRO A 12 -15.89 2.89 -21.53
N GLN A 13 -15.61 1.63 -21.86
CA GLN A 13 -16.05 0.52 -21.01
C GLN A 13 -15.49 0.78 -19.61
N PRO A 14 -16.33 0.76 -18.55
CA PRO A 14 -15.83 0.99 -17.21
C PRO A 14 -14.76 -0.06 -16.94
N LEU A 15 -13.54 0.38 -16.59
CA LEU A 15 -12.47 -0.49 -16.13
C LEU A 15 -12.99 -1.25 -14.89
N ARG A 16 -13.62 -2.41 -15.11
CA ARG A 16 -14.08 -3.31 -14.06
C ARG A 16 -12.86 -4.01 -13.49
N GLY A 17 -12.12 -3.28 -12.67
CA GLY A 17 -11.04 -3.80 -11.86
C GLY A 17 -11.14 -3.15 -10.49
N ARG A 18 -11.06 -3.95 -9.43
CA ARG A 18 -10.84 -3.42 -8.09
C ARG A 18 -9.52 -2.67 -8.16
N HIS A 19 -9.55 -1.33 -8.19
CA HIS A 19 -8.34 -0.50 -8.24
C HIS A 19 -7.36 -1.05 -7.20
N TYR A 20 -6.25 -1.63 -7.65
CA TYR A 20 -5.27 -2.19 -6.74
C TYR A 20 -4.60 -1.02 -6.02
N VAL A 21 -5.05 -0.76 -4.80
CA VAL A 21 -4.47 0.28 -3.96
C VAL A 21 -3.08 -0.19 -3.55
N ARG A 22 -2.05 0.47 -4.08
CA ARG A 22 -0.66 0.23 -3.69
C ARG A 22 -0.49 0.63 -2.21
N PRO A 23 0.02 -0.26 -1.34
CA PRO A 23 0.29 0.08 0.06
C PRO A 23 1.36 1.16 0.14
N ARG A 24 1.09 2.22 0.93
CA ARG A 24 1.97 3.38 1.11
C ARG A 24 2.11 3.77 2.58
N GLY A 25 1.69 2.91 3.51
CA GLY A 25 1.69 3.18 4.95
C GLY A 25 3.05 3.12 5.65
N TYR A 26 4.14 3.26 4.91
CA TYR A 26 5.50 3.22 5.46
C TYR A 26 5.83 4.57 6.10
N ALA A 27 6.51 4.55 7.25
CA ALA A 27 6.99 5.78 7.88
C ALA A 27 8.11 6.47 7.08
N GLY A 28 8.89 5.70 6.32
CA GLY A 28 9.95 6.20 5.44
C GLY A 28 9.98 5.47 4.09
N THR A 29 10.97 5.80 3.26
CA THR A 29 11.13 5.15 1.94
C THR A 29 11.67 3.73 2.12
N PRO A 30 10.98 2.67 1.64
CA PRO A 30 11.50 1.32 1.64
C PRO A 30 12.81 1.23 0.83
N GLY A 31 13.81 0.51 1.33
CA GLY A 31 15.11 0.31 0.66
C GLY A 31 16.22 1.24 1.16
N ARG A 32 15.90 2.18 2.06
CA ARG A 32 16.90 3.03 2.75
C ARG A 32 17.39 2.46 4.09
N GLY A 33 16.85 1.32 4.53
CA GLY A 33 17.28 0.62 5.73
C GLY A 33 18.52 -0.27 5.50
N PRO A 34 18.96 -1.00 6.53
CA PRO A 34 20.12 -1.88 6.44
C PRO A 34 19.92 -3.00 5.41
N ALA A 35 21.00 -3.39 4.74
CA ALA A 35 20.98 -4.41 3.71
C ALA A 35 20.49 -5.76 4.28
N GLY A 36 19.51 -6.37 3.63
CA GLY A 36 18.89 -7.64 4.07
C GLY A 36 17.79 -7.49 5.11
N ALA A 37 17.59 -6.31 5.70
CA ALA A 37 16.46 -6.07 6.60
C ALA A 37 15.16 -5.80 5.83
N ALA A 38 14.05 -6.28 6.37
CA ALA A 38 12.72 -6.13 5.77
C ALA A 38 11.75 -5.55 6.81
N CYS A 39 10.61 -5.03 6.35
CA CYS A 39 9.60 -4.48 7.25
C CYS A 39 9.11 -5.52 8.28
N ARG A 40 9.07 -6.80 7.90
CA ARG A 40 8.78 -7.95 8.81
C ARG A 40 9.77 -8.12 9.96
N THR A 41 11.01 -7.67 9.81
CA THR A 41 12.05 -7.77 10.84
C THR A 41 12.19 -6.46 11.61
N CYS A 42 11.26 -5.52 11.45
CA CYS A 42 11.29 -4.24 12.15
C CYS A 42 10.53 -4.33 13.47
N ARG A 43 11.08 -3.77 14.55
CA ARG A 43 10.40 -3.60 15.84
C ARG A 43 9.08 -2.83 15.72
N HIS A 44 9.00 -1.89 14.79
CA HIS A 44 7.84 -1.02 14.60
C HIS A 44 6.70 -1.63 13.77
N LEU A 45 6.81 -2.89 13.36
CA LEU A 45 5.72 -3.53 12.62
C LEU A 45 4.54 -3.83 13.56
N ALA A 46 3.44 -3.10 13.37
CA ALA A 46 2.21 -3.32 14.11
C ALA A 46 1.29 -4.29 13.35
N ARG A 47 0.78 -5.28 14.08
CA ARG A 47 -0.31 -6.16 13.63
C ARG A 47 -1.60 -5.66 14.27
N VAL A 48 -2.49 -5.13 13.45
CA VAL A 48 -3.76 -4.55 13.93
C VAL A 48 -4.89 -5.51 13.58
N GLU A 49 -5.58 -6.01 14.60
CA GLU A 49 -6.70 -6.91 14.45
C GLU A 49 -8.01 -6.10 14.40
N CYS A 50 -8.69 -6.18 13.27
CA CYS A 50 -10.06 -5.65 13.10
C CYS A 50 -10.90 -6.77 12.48
N ALA A 51 -11.48 -6.56 11.29
CA ALA A 51 -12.14 -7.64 10.54
C ALA A 51 -11.16 -8.72 10.03
N LYS A 52 -9.88 -8.35 9.86
CA LYS A 52 -8.74 -9.18 9.50
C LYS A 52 -7.50 -8.63 10.22
N THR A 53 -6.39 -9.35 10.16
CA THR A 53 -5.09 -8.83 10.59
C THR A 53 -4.51 -7.93 9.50
N TYR A 54 -4.32 -6.65 9.83
CA TYR A 54 -3.69 -5.66 8.95
C TYR A 54 -2.28 -5.38 9.44
N LEU A 55 -1.34 -5.32 8.48
CA LEU A 55 0.04 -4.95 8.76
C LEU A 55 0.19 -3.46 8.57
N LYS A 56 0.56 -2.75 9.63
CA LYS A 56 0.73 -1.29 9.60
C LYS A 56 2.05 -0.91 10.27
N CYS A 57 2.62 0.24 9.90
CA CYS A 57 3.82 0.75 10.55
C CYS A 57 3.44 1.54 11.80
N GLY A 58 3.97 1.16 12.97
CA GLY A 58 3.72 1.82 14.25
C GLY A 58 4.14 3.29 14.27
N LEU A 59 5.23 3.63 13.57
CA LEU A 59 5.68 5.02 13.41
C LEU A 59 4.74 5.88 12.54
N ALA A 60 3.88 5.24 11.73
CA ALA A 60 2.90 5.93 10.89
C ALA A 60 1.49 5.89 11.48
N ARG A 61 1.34 5.65 12.80
CA ARG A 61 0.05 5.43 13.46
C ARG A 61 -0.96 6.56 13.24
N GLU A 62 -0.51 7.80 13.23
CA GLU A 62 -1.34 8.98 12.96
C GLU A 62 -1.93 9.01 11.54
N ARG A 63 -1.29 8.29 10.60
CA ARG A 63 -1.71 8.21 9.18
C ARG A 63 -2.53 6.96 8.88
N TRP A 64 -2.82 6.14 9.89
CA TRP A 64 -3.57 4.91 9.68
C TRP A 64 -5.00 5.23 9.25
N THR A 65 -5.40 4.59 8.15
CA THR A 65 -6.77 4.61 7.65
C THR A 65 -7.32 3.19 7.71
N GLY A 66 -8.64 3.05 7.69
CA GLY A 66 -9.31 1.74 7.63
C GLY A 66 -9.09 0.98 6.32
N GLY A 67 -8.25 1.48 5.40
CA GLY A 67 -8.03 0.90 4.08
C GLY A 67 -6.56 0.56 3.79
N ARG A 68 -6.38 -0.24 2.72
CA ARG A 68 -5.09 -0.79 2.27
C ARG A 68 -4.01 0.25 1.94
N ALA A 69 -4.40 1.49 1.66
CA ALA A 69 -3.47 2.58 1.38
C ALA A 69 -2.49 2.82 2.55
N SER A 70 -2.96 2.64 3.79
CA SER A 70 -2.14 2.82 5.00
C SER A 70 -1.51 1.54 5.52
N ASP A 71 -1.65 0.43 4.80
CA ASP A 71 -0.98 -0.82 5.15
C ASP A 71 0.48 -0.80 4.65
N VAL A 72 1.28 -1.70 5.22
CA VAL A 72 2.65 -2.00 4.79
C VAL A 72 2.76 -3.45 4.34
N LEU A 73 3.66 -3.71 3.40
CA LEU A 73 4.01 -5.07 3.00
C LEU A 73 5.15 -5.59 3.87
N ALA A 74 4.94 -6.74 4.52
CA ALA A 74 5.96 -7.45 5.29
C ALA A 74 7.25 -7.73 4.49
N GLY A 75 7.10 -8.05 3.21
CA GLY A 75 8.21 -8.32 2.30
C GLY A 75 8.89 -7.07 1.73
N SER A 76 8.41 -5.86 2.04
CA SER A 76 9.13 -4.66 1.60
C SER A 76 10.47 -4.52 2.32
N PRO A 77 11.49 -3.99 1.62
CA PRO A 77 12.76 -3.67 2.25
C PRO A 77 12.58 -2.70 3.42
N ALA A 78 13.48 -2.78 4.39
CA ALA A 78 13.50 -1.89 5.54
C ALA A 78 13.58 -0.41 5.11
N CYS A 79 12.91 0.45 5.86
CA CYS A 79 13.02 1.90 5.70
C CYS A 79 14.13 2.47 6.58
N GLN A 80 14.43 3.76 6.43
CA GLN A 80 15.44 4.47 7.23
C GLN A 80 15.17 4.49 8.75
N PHE A 81 13.93 4.25 9.18
CA PHE A 81 13.53 4.18 10.59
C PHE A 81 13.44 2.74 11.11
N TRP A 82 14.12 1.82 10.45
CA TRP A 82 14.13 0.43 10.87
C TRP A 82 14.90 0.28 12.19
N GLU A 83 14.31 -0.46 13.11
CA GLU A 83 14.93 -0.82 14.39
C GLU A 83 14.90 -2.34 14.57
N ALA A 84 15.99 -2.89 15.06
CA ALA A 84 16.10 -4.30 15.37
C ALA A 84 15.10 -4.69 16.47
N PRO A 85 14.44 -5.84 16.36
CA PRO A 85 13.66 -6.38 17.46
C PRO A 85 14.66 -6.74 18.57
N SER A 86 14.45 -6.17 19.75
CA SER A 86 15.22 -6.45 20.97
C SER A 86 14.91 -7.84 21.51
#